data_AF-A0A062U5M9-F1
#
_entry.id   AF-A0A062U5M9-F1
#
_cell.length_a   1.000
_cell.length_b   1.000
_cell.length_c   1.000
_cell.angle_alpha   90.00
_cell.angle_beta   90.00
_cell.angle_gamma   90.00
#
_symmetry.space_group_name_H-M   'P 1'
#
loop_
_entity.id
_entity.type
_entity.pdbx_description
1 polymer ?
#
loop_
_entity_poly.entity_id
_entity_poly.type
_entity_poly.pdbx_seq_one_letter_code
_entity_poly.pdbx_strand_id
1 'polypeptide(L)'
;MKIIPVGHSLSLFLLVSYLLCVGWGSVTPSSLHMHPAWQDLLPGFEFGTLTGFLIGLVESYLYGWYIALLFVPLFNFFNRNSSA
;
A
#
# COMPACT_ATOMS: atom_id res chain seq x y z
N MET A 1 -0.95 -3.92 20.41
CA MET A 1 -1.31 -4.29 19.02
C MET A 1 -0.40 -5.43 18.54
N LYS A 2 -0.92 -6.42 17.78
CA LYS A 2 -0.15 -7.58 17.27
C LYS A 2 0.33 -7.33 15.84
N ILE A 3 1.58 -7.64 15.53
CA ILE A 3 2.22 -7.26 14.26
C ILE A 3 1.70 -8.05 13.05
N ILE A 4 1.59 -9.39 13.16
CA ILE A 4 1.18 -10.27 12.05
C ILE A 4 -0.20 -9.91 11.47
N PRO A 5 -1.28 -9.79 12.27
CA PRO A 5 -2.59 -9.44 11.71
C PRO A 5 -2.59 -8.04 11.08
N VAL A 6 -1.90 -7.06 11.69
CA VAL A 6 -1.81 -5.70 11.14
C VAL A 6 -1.04 -5.68 9.82
N GLY A 7 0.08 -6.42 9.73
CA GLY A 7 0.86 -6.56 8.51
C GLY A 7 0.03 -7.08 7.34
N HIS A 8 -0.64 -8.21 7.52
CA HIS A 8 -1.49 -8.77 6.46
C HIS A 8 -2.69 -7.89 6.11
N SER A 9 -3.36 -7.30 7.11
CA SER A 9 -4.50 -6.42 6.86
C SER A 9 -4.10 -5.18 6.05
N LEU A 10 -3.02 -4.50 6.43
CA LEU A 10 -2.53 -3.31 5.69
C LEU A 10 -2.05 -3.68 4.28
N SER A 11 -1.34 -4.80 4.15
CA SER A 11 -0.84 -5.28 2.86
C SER A 11 -1.99 -5.61 1.90
N LEU A 12 -3.00 -6.34 2.37
CA LEU A 12 -4.19 -6.65 1.57
C LEU A 12 -5.02 -5.40 1.26
N PHE A 13 -5.15 -4.48 2.22
CA PHE A 13 -5.84 -3.21 1.99
C PHE A 13 -5.19 -2.40 0.86
N LEU A 14 -3.86 -2.22 0.91
CA LEU A 14 -3.12 -1.52 -0.15
C LEU A 14 -3.19 -2.26 -1.48
N LEU A 15 -3.02 -3.58 -1.48
CA LEU A 15 -3.06 -4.39 -2.70
C LEU A 15 -4.43 -4.34 -3.38
N VAL A 16 -5.53 -4.43 -2.62
CA VAL A 16 -6.90 -4.28 -3.16
C VAL A 16 -7.12 -2.85 -3.67
N SER A 17 -6.68 -1.83 -2.93
CA SER A 17 -6.81 -0.44 -3.34
C SER A 17 -6.07 -0.16 -4.65
N TYR A 18 -4.85 -0.69 -4.76
CA TYR A 18 -4.04 -0.65 -5.98
C TYR A 18 -4.78 -1.29 -7.17
N LEU A 19 -5.32 -2.50 -7.01
CA LEU A 19 -6.07 -3.19 -8.06
C LEU A 19 -7.29 -2.39 -8.52
N LEU A 20 -8.04 -1.80 -7.57
CA LEU A 20 -9.18 -0.95 -7.87
C LEU A 20 -8.75 0.31 -8.64
N CYS A 21 -7.66 0.98 -8.23
CA CYS A 21 -7.13 2.15 -8.92
C CYS A 21 -6.65 1.84 -10.34
N VAL A 22 -5.92 0.74 -10.53
CA VAL A 22 -5.44 0.32 -11.85
C VAL A 22 -6.62 -0.02 -12.77
N GLY A 23 -7.57 -0.82 -12.27
CA GLY A 23 -8.78 -1.17 -13.02
C GLY A 23 -9.62 0.05 -13.40
N TRP A 24 -9.75 1.02 -12.48
CA TRP A 24 -10.40 2.30 -12.76
C TRP A 24 -9.70 3.08 -13.86
N GLY A 25 -8.37 3.20 -13.80
CA GLY A 25 -7.58 3.87 -14.84
C GLY A 25 -7.72 3.21 -16.22
N SER A 26 -7.98 1.90 -16.28
CA SER A 26 -8.18 1.19 -17.55
C SER A 26 -9.51 1.52 -18.25
N VAL A 27 -10.54 1.91 -17.49
CA VAL A 27 -11.89 2.18 -18.04
C VAL A 27 -12.23 3.67 -18.12
N THR A 28 -11.43 4.53 -17.48
CA THR A 28 -11.69 5.98 -17.42
C THR A 28 -10.75 6.80 -18.29
N PRO A 29 -11.17 7.99 -18.74
CA PRO A 29 -10.29 8.92 -19.45
C PRO A 29 -9.19 9.45 -18.54
N SER A 30 -8.08 9.90 -19.15
CA SER A 30 -6.85 10.31 -18.45
C SER A 30 -7.05 11.42 -17.41
N SER A 31 -8.08 12.24 -17.54
CA SER A 31 -8.43 13.29 -16.57
C SER A 31 -8.90 12.75 -15.21
N LEU A 32 -9.30 11.48 -15.12
CA LEU A 32 -9.80 10.84 -13.91
C LEU A 32 -8.83 9.76 -13.38
N HIS A 33 -7.62 9.69 -13.92
CA HIS A 33 -6.64 8.69 -13.55
C HIS A 33 -6.04 8.95 -12.17
N MET A 34 -6.10 7.94 -11.31
CA MET A 34 -5.54 7.97 -9.95
C MET A 34 -4.18 7.26 -9.86
N HIS A 35 -3.67 6.73 -10.97
CA HIS A 35 -2.37 6.06 -11.03
C HIS A 35 -1.14 6.96 -10.77
N PRO A 36 -1.16 8.31 -10.96
CA PRO A 36 0.03 9.12 -10.68
C PRO A 36 0.48 9.04 -9.21
N ALA A 37 -0.47 8.95 -8.27
CA ALA A 37 -0.15 8.77 -6.85
C ALA A 37 0.63 7.48 -6.57
N TRP A 38 0.41 6.44 -7.38
CA TRP A 38 1.15 5.19 -7.28
C TRP A 38 2.53 5.29 -7.93
N GLN A 39 2.69 6.07 -8.99
CA GLN A 39 4.01 6.28 -9.63
C GLN A 39 4.99 6.99 -8.69
N ASP A 40 4.51 7.95 -7.89
CA ASP A 40 5.35 8.63 -6.89
C ASP A 40 5.71 7.72 -5.71
N LEU A 41 4.84 6.75 -5.38
CA LEU A 41 5.03 5.86 -4.23
C LEU A 41 5.83 4.60 -4.57
N LEU A 42 5.69 4.08 -5.79
CA LEU A 42 6.15 2.76 -6.20
C LEU A 42 7.28 2.88 -7.26
N PRO A 43 8.55 2.75 -6.87
CA PRO A 43 9.66 2.93 -7.80
C PRO A 43 9.62 1.89 -8.92
N GLY A 44 9.58 2.36 -10.17
CA GLY A 44 9.50 1.49 -11.35
C GLY A 44 8.08 1.06 -11.72
N PHE A 45 7.06 1.57 -11.03
CA PHE A 45 5.68 1.42 -11.48
C PHE A 45 5.40 2.28 -12.71
N GLU A 46 5.07 1.62 -13.82
CA GLU A 46 4.62 2.26 -15.06
C GLU A 46 3.21 1.78 -15.40
N PHE A 47 2.25 2.71 -15.38
CA PHE A 47 0.86 2.41 -15.68
C PHE A 47 0.69 1.90 -17.11
N GLY A 48 -0.13 0.85 -17.27
CA GLY A 48 -0.43 0.24 -18.58
C GLY A 48 0.57 -0.82 -19.04
N THR A 49 1.69 -1.03 -18.34
CA THR A 49 2.64 -2.11 -18.63
C THR A 49 2.40 -3.33 -17.75
N LEU A 50 2.65 -4.54 -18.28
CA LEU A 50 2.56 -5.77 -17.49
C LEU A 50 3.61 -5.80 -16.38
N THR A 51 4.83 -5.35 -16.67
CA THR A 51 5.92 -5.29 -15.69
C THR A 51 5.59 -4.33 -14.56
N GLY A 52 5.15 -3.10 -14.88
CA GLY A 52 4.69 -2.13 -13.89
C GLY A 52 3.55 -2.68 -13.05
N PHE A 53 2.59 -3.39 -13.67
CA PHE A 53 1.50 -4.01 -12.94
C PHE A 53 1.97 -5.00 -11.86
N LEU A 54 2.93 -5.87 -12.21
CA LEU A 54 3.50 -6.86 -11.29
C LEU A 54 4.36 -6.22 -10.20
N ILE A 55 5.14 -5.19 -10.54
CA ILE A 55 5.90 -4.40 -9.56
C ILE A 55 4.93 -3.80 -8.55
N GLY A 56 3.85 -3.16 -9.02
CA GLY A 56 2.90 -2.52 -8.11
C GLY A 56 2.17 -3.51 -7.18
N LEU A 57 1.90 -4.73 -7.63
CA LEU A 57 1.37 -5.80 -6.77
C LEU A 57 2.34 -6.16 -5.63
N VAL A 58 3.61 -6.39 -5.97
CA VAL A 58 4.62 -6.78 -4.99
C VAL A 58 4.88 -5.64 -4.02
N GLU A 59 5.12 -4.45 -4.54
CA GLU A 59 5.47 -3.30 -3.71
C GLU A 59 4.32 -2.85 -2.81
N SER A 60 3.08 -2.80 -3.30
CA SER A 60 1.92 -2.45 -2.44
C SER A 60 1.78 -3.39 -1.25
N TYR A 61 2.04 -4.69 -1.44
CA TYR A 61 2.07 -5.66 -0.35
C TYR A 61 3.24 -5.39 0.62
N LEU A 62 4.44 -5.16 0.10
CA LEU A 62 5.62 -4.85 0.91
C LEU A 62 5.46 -3.55 1.71
N TYR A 63 4.86 -2.51 1.12
CA TYR A 63 4.57 -1.25 1.80
C TYR A 63 3.61 -1.44 2.98
N GLY A 64 2.62 -2.33 2.86
CA GLY A 64 1.75 -2.67 4.00
C GLY A 64 2.51 -3.28 5.18
N TRP A 65 3.44 -4.19 4.89
CA TRP A 65 4.35 -4.73 5.90
C TRP A 65 5.32 -3.70 6.46
N TYR A 66 5.88 -2.83 5.62
CA TYR A 66 6.72 -1.72 6.04
C TYR A 66 5.99 -0.83 7.06
N ILE A 67 4.75 -0.44 6.77
CA ILE A 67 3.91 0.35 7.69
C ILE A 67 3.70 -0.42 8.99
N ALA A 68 3.35 -1.71 8.94
CA ALA A 68 3.13 -2.52 10.15
C ALA A 68 4.40 -2.67 11.01
N LEU A 69 5.56 -2.89 10.38
CA LEU A 69 6.86 -3.03 11.04
C LEU A 69 7.29 -1.76 11.75
N LEU A 70 6.95 -0.59 11.23
CA LEU A 70 7.23 0.69 11.89
C LEU A 70 6.14 1.10 12.89
N PHE A 71 4.88 1.06 12.48
CA PHE A 71 3.76 1.58 13.25
C PHE A 71 3.48 0.76 14.49
N VAL A 72 3.49 -0.58 14.41
CA VAL A 72 3.10 -1.43 15.54
C VAL A 72 4.05 -1.28 16.74
N PRO A 73 5.39 -1.30 16.58
CA PRO A 73 6.31 -1.04 17.69
C PRO A 73 6.16 0.37 18.26
N LEU A 74 6.03 1.40 17.40
CA LEU A 74 5.83 2.79 17.84
C LEU A 74 4.54 2.95 18.64
N PHE A 75 3.42 2.42 18.14
CA PHE A 75 2.13 2.43 18.82
C PHE A 75 2.24 1.76 20.19
N ASN A 76 2.85 0.57 20.25
CA ASN A 76 3.02 -0.14 21.51
C ASN A 76 3.93 0.63 22.48
N PHE A 77 4.97 1.33 22.00
CA PHE A 77 5.86 2.15 22.82
C PHE A 77 5.11 3.31 23.49
N PHE A 78 4.38 4.12 22.70
CA PHE A 78 3.63 5.25 23.24
C PHE A 78 2.45 4.81 24.11
N ASN A 79 1.75 3.74 23.74
CA ASN A 79 0.64 3.20 24.53
C ASN A 79 1.10 2.60 25.87
N ARG A 80 2.36 2.17 25.98
CA ARG A 80 2.93 1.68 27.25
C ARG A 80 3.07 2.78 28.30
N ASN A 81 3.15 4.04 27.87
CA ASN A 81 3.30 5.20 28.75
C ASN A 81 1.95 5.85 29.14
N SER A 82 0.82 5.30 28.68
CA SER A 82 -0.53 5.75 29.07
C SER A 82 -1.08 5.01 30.31
N SER A 83 -0.26 4.16 30.93
CA SER A 83 -0.54 3.50 32.21
C SER A 83 0.48 3.95 33.24
N ALA A 84 0.42 5.23 33.62
CA ALA A 84 1.05 5.79 34.80
C ALA A 84 0.04 6.71 35.49
#